data_AF-A0A1I3E8C1-F1
#
_entry.id   AF-A0A1I3E8C1-F1
#
_cell.length_a   1.000
_cell.length_b   1.000
_cell.length_c   1.000
_cell.angle_alpha   90.00
_cell.angle_beta   90.00
_cell.angle_gamma   90.00
#
_symmetry.space_group_name_H-M   'P 1'
#
loop_
_entity.id
_entity.type
_entity.pdbx_description
1 polymer ?
#
loop_
_entity_poly.entity_id
_entity_poly.type
_entity_poly.pdbx_seq_one_letter_code
_entity_poly.pdbx_strand_id
1 'polypeptide(L)'
;MKRFGAHTYPDTIDTIVADSTFVKVFFNHLVAELSPENLLFYLGGFDPRATYPVFIQLGAKHQINISSAQREPMDELAAAGDWDNVEWVRLISDAREEVRKVMTNDSLTRFWKSDAFLKHHERRGGARADVAQEVADPPPPPLWQRAATTFGFKSPQVLQAYIAAFEAKGETLTLGACRKMLAAENRKMDPYLFNRMLVRDGYARKPADLEADPRAVETEIDPLDAPADLDPETGELQIADVAGLQVTFKKDKLKACGFTLITRDEDLRALSDMVLAHVAKDPDALRRYVQIQKAERQKKNQAIEGITFVKMMKKMREERAYTIGGAVAPA
;
A
#
# COMPACT_ATOMS: atom_id res chain seq x y z
N MET A 1 7.06 24.07 -7.22
CA MET A 1 6.57 23.72 -8.58
C MET A 1 7.56 22.75 -9.21
N LYS A 2 7.07 21.66 -9.81
CA LYS A 2 7.90 20.63 -10.45
C LYS A 2 7.96 20.85 -11.96
N ARG A 3 9.12 20.67 -12.57
CA ARG A 3 9.35 20.91 -14.00
C ARG A 3 9.53 19.58 -14.73
N PHE A 4 8.92 19.47 -15.91
CA PHE A 4 9.13 18.38 -16.86
C PHE A 4 9.29 19.00 -18.25
N GLY A 5 10.50 18.90 -18.82
CA GLY A 5 10.83 19.57 -20.08
C GLY A 5 10.62 21.08 -20.01
N ALA A 6 9.77 21.62 -20.88
CA ALA A 6 9.41 23.04 -20.93
C ALA A 6 8.22 23.42 -20.01
N HIS A 7 7.58 22.46 -19.35
CA HIS A 7 6.36 22.68 -18.59
C HIS A 7 6.59 22.64 -17.08
N THR A 8 5.83 23.44 -16.34
CA THR A 8 5.90 23.55 -14.88
C THR A 8 4.53 23.23 -14.27
N TYR A 9 4.50 22.43 -13.20
CA TYR A 9 3.30 21.88 -12.59
C TYR A 9 3.25 22.12 -11.07
N PRO A 10 2.05 22.21 -10.48
CA PRO A 10 1.86 22.18 -9.03
C PRO A 10 2.41 20.89 -8.43
N ASP A 11 3.21 20.97 -7.38
CA ASP A 11 3.99 19.83 -6.86
C ASP A 11 3.76 19.50 -5.38
N THR A 12 2.79 20.15 -4.78
CA THR A 12 2.30 19.84 -3.43
C THR A 12 0.81 19.60 -3.50
N ILE A 13 0.25 18.79 -2.59
CA ILE A 13 -1.20 18.56 -2.55
C ILE A 13 -1.97 19.89 -2.52
N ASP A 14 -1.51 20.86 -1.73
CA ASP A 14 -2.11 22.20 -1.62
C ASP A 14 -2.14 22.97 -2.94
N THR A 15 -1.03 22.94 -3.69
CA THR A 15 -0.97 23.63 -4.99
C THR A 15 -1.73 22.88 -6.07
N ILE A 16 -1.81 21.55 -5.99
CA ILE A 16 -2.59 20.69 -6.88
C ILE A 16 -4.09 20.97 -6.71
N VAL A 17 -4.59 21.04 -5.47
CA VAL A 17 -6.01 21.29 -5.21
C VAL A 17 -6.45 22.70 -5.57
N ALA A 18 -5.54 23.67 -5.51
CA ALA A 18 -5.79 25.04 -5.95
C ALA A 18 -5.90 25.15 -7.50
N ASP A 19 -5.29 24.23 -8.24
CA ASP A 19 -5.38 24.18 -9.71
C ASP A 19 -6.58 23.33 -10.15
N SER A 20 -7.65 23.99 -10.57
CA SER A 20 -8.91 23.34 -11.01
C SER A 20 -8.76 22.34 -12.16
N THR A 21 -7.71 22.45 -12.97
CA THR A 21 -7.41 21.49 -14.03
C THR A 21 -6.63 20.32 -13.46
N PHE A 22 -5.59 20.62 -12.69
CA PHE A 22 -4.66 19.61 -12.19
C PHE A 22 -5.27 18.72 -11.10
N VAL A 23 -6.15 19.26 -10.25
CA VAL A 23 -6.91 18.48 -9.27
C VAL A 23 -7.72 17.36 -9.94
N LYS A 24 -8.27 17.59 -11.14
CA LYS A 24 -9.01 16.57 -11.90
C LYS A 24 -8.08 15.48 -12.42
N VAL A 25 -6.87 15.85 -12.85
CA VAL A 25 -5.85 14.90 -13.32
C VAL A 25 -5.39 14.02 -12.15
N PHE A 26 -5.12 14.63 -11.00
CA PHE A 26 -4.75 13.91 -9.78
C PHE A 26 -5.88 13.03 -9.25
N PHE A 27 -7.13 13.50 -9.27
CA PHE A 27 -8.29 12.69 -8.90
C PHE A 27 -8.44 11.44 -9.78
N ASN A 28 -8.28 11.56 -11.11
CA ASN A 28 -8.34 10.42 -12.01
C ASN A 28 -7.25 9.38 -11.72
N HIS A 29 -6.06 9.83 -11.31
CA HIS A 29 -5.00 8.95 -10.83
C HIS A 29 -5.41 8.19 -9.57
N LEU A 30 -5.93 8.89 -8.55
CA LEU A 30 -6.36 8.26 -7.30
C LEU A 30 -7.52 7.28 -7.50
N VAL A 31 -8.44 7.54 -8.44
CA VAL A 31 -9.49 6.58 -8.82
C VAL A 31 -8.88 5.29 -9.38
N ALA A 32 -7.85 5.40 -10.23
CA ALA A 32 -7.15 4.24 -10.77
C ALA A 32 -6.36 3.48 -9.69
N GLU A 33 -5.83 4.18 -8.68
CA GLU A 33 -5.19 3.60 -7.49
C GLU A 33 -6.18 3.13 -6.42
N LEU A 34 -7.49 3.22 -6.67
CA LEU A 34 -8.56 2.87 -5.71
C LEU A 34 -8.44 3.60 -4.36
N SER A 35 -7.92 4.83 -4.37
CA SER A 35 -7.79 5.70 -3.18
C SER A 35 -8.38 7.12 -3.34
N PRO A 36 -9.49 7.34 -4.08
CA PRO A 36 -10.04 8.68 -4.28
C PRO A 36 -10.59 9.30 -2.99
N GLU A 37 -10.92 8.51 -1.97
CA GLU A 37 -11.46 8.96 -0.68
C GLU A 37 -10.53 9.93 0.04
N ASN A 38 -9.21 9.76 -0.08
CA ASN A 38 -8.23 10.65 0.54
C ASN A 38 -8.37 12.09 0.03
N LEU A 39 -8.49 12.27 -1.29
CA LEU A 39 -8.66 13.58 -1.89
C LEU A 39 -10.07 14.15 -1.66
N LEU A 40 -11.10 13.29 -1.67
CA LEU A 40 -12.47 13.71 -1.39
C LEU A 40 -12.63 14.22 0.05
N PHE A 41 -12.01 13.55 1.02
CA PHE A 41 -11.96 14.00 2.40
C PHE A 41 -11.19 15.31 2.54
N TYR A 42 -10.04 15.41 1.87
CA TYR A 42 -9.19 16.61 1.90
C TYR A 42 -9.90 17.86 1.36
N LEU A 43 -10.64 17.71 0.25
CA LEU A 43 -11.41 18.78 -0.40
C LEU A 43 -12.77 19.06 0.25
N GLY A 44 -13.28 18.13 1.07
CA GLY A 44 -14.62 18.18 1.63
C GLY A 44 -14.86 19.42 2.51
N GLY A 45 -16.11 19.85 2.63
CA GLY A 45 -16.50 20.79 3.68
C GLY A 45 -16.34 20.16 5.07
N PHE A 46 -16.31 21.00 6.10
CA PHE A 46 -16.28 20.55 7.48
C PHE A 46 -17.71 20.54 8.05
N ASP A 47 -18.28 19.34 8.15
CA ASP A 47 -19.48 19.04 8.96
C ASP A 47 -19.23 17.69 9.64
N PRO A 48 -19.00 17.64 10.96
CA PRO A 48 -18.72 16.39 11.68
C PRO A 48 -19.80 15.32 11.48
N ARG A 49 -21.08 15.72 11.46
CA ARG A 49 -22.23 14.80 11.34
C ARG A 49 -22.24 14.10 9.98
N ALA A 50 -21.83 14.81 8.92
CA ALA A 50 -21.76 14.26 7.57
C ALA A 50 -20.42 13.57 7.28
N THR A 51 -19.32 14.09 7.82
CA THR A 51 -17.95 13.66 7.50
C THR A 51 -17.60 12.36 8.20
N TYR A 52 -17.90 12.25 9.49
CA TYR A 52 -17.52 11.11 10.30
C TYR A 52 -18.04 9.75 9.75
N PRO A 53 -19.35 9.56 9.49
CA PRO A 53 -19.86 8.26 9.04
C PRO A 53 -19.44 7.89 7.61
N VAL A 54 -18.90 8.84 6.83
CA VAL A 54 -18.48 8.61 5.44
C VAL A 54 -17.00 8.27 5.34
N PHE A 55 -16.15 8.97 6.10
CA PHE A 55 -14.70 8.90 5.96
C PHE A 55 -13.97 8.39 7.21
N ILE A 56 -14.48 8.62 8.41
CA ILE A 56 -13.73 8.35 9.65
C ILE A 56 -14.15 7.04 10.29
N GLN A 57 -15.46 6.80 10.38
CA GLN A 57 -16.04 5.64 11.05
C GLN A 57 -15.45 4.33 10.50
N LEU A 58 -15.13 3.40 11.41
CA LEU A 58 -14.64 2.09 11.03
C LEU A 58 -15.66 1.36 10.13
N GLY A 59 -15.20 0.88 8.98
CA GLY A 59 -16.05 0.22 7.99
C GLY A 59 -16.87 1.17 7.12
N ALA A 60 -16.65 2.49 7.22
CA ALA A 60 -17.27 3.45 6.33
C ALA A 60 -16.90 3.18 4.87
N LYS A 61 -17.85 3.46 3.95
CA LYS A 61 -17.67 3.17 2.52
C LYS A 61 -16.44 3.85 1.91
N HIS A 62 -16.12 5.05 2.38
CA HIS A 62 -14.98 5.85 1.95
C HIS A 62 -14.02 6.07 3.11
N GLN A 63 -13.88 5.06 3.98
CA GLN A 63 -13.01 5.14 5.15
C GLN A 63 -11.58 5.51 4.71
N ILE A 64 -11.04 6.59 5.28
CA ILE A 64 -9.65 6.99 5.09
C ILE A 64 -8.74 6.25 6.08
N ASN A 65 -7.50 6.00 5.67
CA ASN A 65 -6.51 5.37 6.53
C ASN A 65 -5.82 6.40 7.42
N ILE A 66 -6.30 6.53 8.65
CA ILE A 66 -5.70 7.36 9.71
C ILE A 66 -5.39 6.50 10.93
N SER A 67 -4.40 6.95 11.70
CA SER A 67 -3.98 6.32 12.95
C SER A 67 -5.12 6.21 13.97
N SER A 68 -5.08 5.16 14.81
CA SER A 68 -6.05 4.98 15.89
C SER A 68 -6.04 6.17 16.86
N ALA A 69 -4.86 6.73 17.14
CA ALA A 69 -4.71 7.91 17.98
C ALA A 69 -5.47 9.14 17.47
N GLN A 70 -5.67 9.28 16.16
CA GLN A 70 -6.51 10.33 15.59
C GLN A 70 -7.99 9.93 15.57
N ARG A 71 -8.29 8.66 15.27
CA ARG A 71 -9.67 8.17 15.13
C ARG A 71 -10.41 8.04 16.46
N GLU A 72 -9.79 7.49 17.50
CA GLU A 72 -10.45 7.15 18.78
C GLU A 72 -11.15 8.36 19.44
N PRO A 73 -10.54 9.56 19.53
CA PRO A 73 -11.25 10.73 20.08
C PRO A 73 -12.48 11.13 19.25
N MET A 74 -12.45 10.94 17.92
CA MET A 74 -13.60 11.19 17.05
C MET A 74 -14.69 10.13 17.26
N ASP A 75 -14.31 8.87 17.45
CA ASP A 75 -15.23 7.77 17.75
C ASP A 75 -15.95 8.03 19.10
N GLU A 76 -15.23 8.51 20.12
CA GLU A 76 -15.79 8.87 21.43
C GLU A 76 -16.81 10.01 21.35
N LEU A 77 -16.48 11.10 20.65
CA LEU A 77 -17.38 12.23 20.45
C LEU A 77 -18.63 11.81 19.65
N ALA A 78 -18.46 11.01 18.61
CA ALA A 78 -19.56 10.49 17.80
C ALA A 78 -20.47 9.56 18.61
N ALA A 79 -19.91 8.69 19.45
CA ALA A 79 -20.66 7.80 20.33
C ALA A 79 -21.45 8.56 21.41
N ALA A 80 -20.90 9.68 21.91
CA ALA A 80 -21.60 10.59 22.82
C ALA A 80 -22.67 11.45 22.12
N GLY A 81 -22.69 11.47 20.78
CA GLY A 81 -23.54 12.37 20.00
C GLY A 81 -23.17 13.84 20.13
N ASP A 82 -21.95 14.13 20.57
CA ASP A 82 -21.45 15.48 20.84
C ASP A 82 -20.84 16.10 19.56
N TRP A 83 -21.72 16.36 18.59
CA TRP A 83 -21.33 16.87 17.27
C TRP A 83 -20.97 18.36 17.24
N ASP A 84 -21.37 19.09 18.28
CA ASP A 84 -21.17 20.54 18.38
C ASP A 84 -19.92 20.87 19.21
N ASN A 85 -19.17 19.85 19.64
CA ASN A 85 -17.91 19.99 20.35
C ASN A 85 -16.84 20.68 19.48
N VAL A 86 -16.16 21.69 20.04
CA VAL A 86 -15.11 22.44 19.33
C VAL A 86 -13.91 21.58 18.95
N GLU A 87 -13.65 20.47 19.66
CA GLU A 87 -12.54 19.56 19.36
C GLU A 87 -12.65 18.93 17.97
N TRP A 88 -13.85 18.80 17.39
CA TRP A 88 -14.03 18.29 16.03
C TRP A 88 -13.21 19.09 15.00
N VAL A 89 -13.10 20.41 15.18
CA VAL A 89 -12.34 21.28 14.27
C VAL A 89 -10.87 20.88 14.26
N ARG A 90 -10.29 20.70 15.45
CA ARG A 90 -8.89 20.31 15.61
C ARG A 90 -8.66 18.88 15.10
N LEU A 91 -9.51 17.93 15.49
CA LEU A 91 -9.39 16.52 15.10
C LEU A 91 -9.49 16.33 13.58
N ILE A 92 -10.42 17.00 12.90
CA ILE A 92 -10.51 16.93 11.44
C ILE A 92 -9.31 17.62 10.77
N SER A 93 -8.80 18.72 11.33
CA SER A 93 -7.58 19.35 10.84
C SER A 93 -6.37 18.40 10.93
N ASP A 94 -6.22 17.71 12.06
CA ASP A 94 -5.14 16.75 12.27
C ASP A 94 -5.26 15.54 11.32
N ALA A 95 -6.49 15.02 11.13
CA ALA A 95 -6.76 13.95 10.17
C ALA A 95 -6.46 14.38 8.72
N ARG A 96 -6.77 15.63 8.34
CA ARG A 96 -6.43 16.17 7.00
C ARG A 96 -4.94 16.25 6.79
N GLU A 97 -4.19 16.65 7.81
CA GLU A 97 -2.73 16.69 7.74
C GLU A 97 -2.13 15.28 7.58
N GLU A 98 -2.68 14.28 8.28
CA GLU A 98 -2.26 12.89 8.12
C GLU A 98 -2.54 12.38 6.70
N VAL A 99 -3.75 12.59 6.18
CA VAL A 99 -4.13 12.23 4.81
C VAL A 99 -3.27 12.97 3.77
N ARG A 100 -2.95 14.25 4.00
CA ARG A 100 -2.05 15.04 3.15
C ARG A 100 -0.66 14.40 3.08
N LYS A 101 -0.11 13.96 4.21
CA LYS A 101 1.19 13.28 4.28
C LYS A 101 1.15 11.95 3.54
N VAL A 102 0.10 11.14 3.73
CA VAL A 102 -0.09 9.88 3.01
C VAL A 102 -0.11 10.13 1.49
N MET A 103 -0.94 11.04 1.01
CA MET A 103 -0.99 11.39 -0.42
C MET A 103 0.34 11.94 -0.93
N THR A 104 1.06 12.73 -0.14
CA THR A 104 2.35 13.33 -0.54
C THR A 104 3.44 12.27 -0.69
N ASN A 105 3.56 11.37 0.29
CA ASN A 105 4.62 10.37 0.32
C ASN A 105 4.35 9.20 -0.64
N ASP A 106 3.09 8.85 -0.85
CA ASP A 106 2.70 7.66 -1.59
C ASP A 106 2.06 8.00 -2.95
N SER A 107 0.84 8.53 -2.95
CA SER A 107 0.10 8.75 -4.20
C SER A 107 0.78 9.74 -5.15
N LEU A 108 1.34 10.84 -4.62
CA LEU A 108 1.96 11.90 -5.41
C LEU A 108 3.29 11.44 -6.02
N THR A 109 4.06 10.59 -5.36
CA THR A 109 5.31 10.07 -5.92
C THR A 109 5.03 9.18 -7.13
N ARG A 110 4.00 8.32 -7.05
CA ARG A 110 3.51 7.49 -8.16
C ARG A 110 2.80 8.29 -9.25
N PHE A 111 2.08 9.35 -8.88
CA PHE A 111 1.31 10.18 -9.81
C PHE A 111 2.15 10.71 -10.97
N TRP A 112 3.39 11.14 -10.71
CA TRP A 112 4.26 11.67 -11.74
C TRP A 112 4.60 10.67 -12.84
N LYS A 113 4.53 9.36 -12.56
CA LYS A 113 4.73 8.30 -13.54
C LYS A 113 3.42 7.73 -14.09
N SER A 114 2.28 8.24 -13.63
CA SER A 114 0.97 7.71 -13.97
C SER A 114 0.55 8.04 -15.41
N ASP A 115 -0.27 7.17 -16.00
CA ASP A 115 -0.91 7.43 -17.28
C ASP A 115 -1.77 8.70 -17.26
N ALA A 116 -2.38 9.03 -16.12
CA ALA A 116 -3.20 10.24 -15.98
C ALA A 116 -2.35 11.50 -16.17
N PHE A 117 -1.20 11.57 -15.50
CA PHE A 117 -0.26 12.67 -15.66
C PHE A 117 0.37 12.69 -17.06
N LEU A 118 0.86 11.55 -17.55
CA LEU A 118 1.50 11.46 -18.87
C LEU A 118 0.56 11.93 -19.99
N LYS A 119 -0.71 11.50 -19.99
CA LYS A 119 -1.71 11.97 -20.96
C LYS A 119 -1.97 13.47 -20.84
N HIS A 120 -1.96 14.03 -19.62
CA HIS A 120 -2.09 15.47 -19.42
C HIS A 120 -0.87 16.24 -19.93
N HIS A 121 0.34 15.74 -19.68
CA HIS A 121 1.60 16.32 -20.14
C HIS A 121 1.70 16.34 -21.67
N GLU A 122 1.37 15.23 -22.34
CA GLU A 122 1.33 15.12 -23.80
C GLU A 122 0.35 16.12 -24.43
N ARG A 123 -0.83 16.31 -23.83
CA ARG A 123 -1.81 17.31 -24.31
C ARG A 123 -1.31 18.75 -24.22
N ARG A 124 -0.29 19.01 -23.39
CA ARG A 124 0.34 20.33 -23.27
C ARG A 124 1.54 20.51 -24.21
N GLY A 125 1.88 19.49 -24.99
CA GLY A 125 3.01 19.47 -25.91
C GLY A 125 4.30 18.87 -25.33
N GLY A 126 4.25 18.30 -24.12
CA GLY A 126 5.40 17.62 -23.50
C GLY A 126 5.59 16.19 -24.02
N ALA A 127 6.80 15.66 -23.90
CA ALA A 127 7.13 14.29 -24.29
C ALA A 127 7.21 13.36 -23.07
N ARG A 128 6.85 12.07 -23.22
CA ARG A 128 7.01 11.10 -22.10
C ARG A 128 8.44 11.01 -21.58
N ALA A 129 9.43 11.22 -22.45
CA ALA A 129 10.84 11.19 -22.09
C ALA A 129 11.21 12.30 -21.08
N ASP A 130 10.50 13.43 -21.08
CA ASP A 130 10.71 14.54 -20.14
C ASP A 130 10.45 14.09 -18.69
N VAL A 131 9.53 13.15 -18.51
CA VAL A 131 9.15 12.59 -17.21
C VAL A 131 10.14 11.51 -16.76
N ALA A 132 10.61 10.68 -17.68
CA ALA A 132 11.56 9.61 -17.36
C ALA A 132 12.89 10.13 -16.80
N GLN A 133 13.34 11.31 -17.24
CA GLN A 133 14.58 11.93 -16.74
C GLN A 133 14.44 12.50 -15.32
N GLU A 134 13.31 13.16 -15.03
CA GLU A 134 13.08 13.89 -13.78
C GLU A 134 12.47 13.02 -12.66
N VAL A 135 11.86 11.88 -13.01
CA VAL A 135 11.33 10.90 -12.03
C VAL A 135 12.09 9.58 -12.10
N ALA A 136 13.29 9.56 -12.69
CA ALA A 136 14.18 8.43 -12.50
C ALA A 136 14.32 8.22 -10.98
N ASP A 137 13.95 7.02 -10.50
CA ASP A 137 14.16 6.71 -9.09
C ASP A 137 15.63 6.97 -8.79
N PRO A 138 15.96 7.62 -7.65
CA PRO A 138 17.36 7.73 -7.26
C PRO A 138 17.95 6.33 -7.37
N PRO A 139 19.15 6.18 -7.97
CA PRO A 139 19.75 4.87 -8.14
C PRO A 139 19.68 4.15 -6.79
N PRO A 140 19.24 2.87 -6.75
CA PRO A 140 19.05 2.19 -5.48
C PRO A 140 20.33 2.35 -4.67
N PRO A 141 20.21 2.64 -3.36
CA PRO A 141 21.39 2.85 -2.53
C PRO A 141 22.33 1.65 -2.71
N PRO A 142 23.66 1.89 -2.76
CA PRO A 142 24.62 0.81 -2.91
C PRO A 142 24.36 -0.33 -1.92
N LEU A 143 24.65 -1.57 -2.29
CA LEU A 143 24.34 -2.76 -1.48
C LEU A 143 24.86 -2.65 -0.04
N TRP A 144 26.03 -2.04 0.18
CA TRP A 144 26.60 -1.81 1.51
C TRP A 144 25.77 -0.84 2.36
N GLN A 145 25.12 0.16 1.74
CA GLN A 145 24.27 1.12 2.44
C GLN A 145 22.96 0.45 2.85
N ARG A 146 22.42 -0.41 1.99
CA ARG A 146 21.27 -1.27 2.32
C ARG A 146 21.60 -2.21 3.47
N ALA A 147 22.76 -2.86 3.42
CA ALA A 147 23.25 -3.70 4.52
C ALA A 147 23.37 -2.90 5.83
N ALA A 148 23.95 -1.70 5.77
CA ALA A 148 24.08 -0.84 6.95
C ALA A 148 22.71 -0.52 7.58
N THR A 149 21.70 -0.21 6.77
CA THR A 149 20.33 -0.01 7.26
C THR A 149 19.74 -1.29 7.84
N THR A 150 19.83 -2.41 7.12
CA THR A 150 19.30 -3.72 7.55
C THR A 150 19.88 -4.17 8.88
N PHE A 151 21.19 -4.01 9.07
CA PHE A 151 21.88 -4.38 10.30
C PHE A 151 21.95 -3.24 11.33
N GLY A 152 21.42 -2.05 11.01
CA GLY A 152 21.40 -0.86 11.86
C GLY A 152 22.77 -0.29 12.24
N PHE A 153 23.76 -0.34 11.34
CA PHE A 153 25.06 0.30 11.56
C PHE A 153 24.92 1.83 11.57
N LYS A 154 25.53 2.49 12.57
CA LYS A 154 25.56 3.96 12.65
C LYS A 154 26.53 4.57 11.65
N SER A 155 27.58 3.82 11.29
CA SER A 155 28.64 4.26 10.38
C SER A 155 28.70 3.40 9.10
N PRO A 156 27.89 3.70 8.06
CA PRO A 156 27.84 2.91 6.83
C PRO A 156 29.20 2.75 6.12
N GLN A 157 30.08 3.73 6.24
CA GLN A 157 31.41 3.73 5.61
C GLN A 157 32.33 2.67 6.22
N VAL A 158 32.17 2.35 7.51
CA VAL A 158 32.95 1.30 8.17
C VAL A 158 32.55 -0.06 7.62
N LEU A 159 31.25 -0.30 7.43
CA LEU A 159 30.74 -1.52 6.81
C LEU A 159 31.18 -1.63 5.35
N GLN A 160 31.15 -0.52 4.60
CA GLN A 160 31.66 -0.48 3.23
C GLN A 160 33.13 -0.90 3.15
N ALA A 161 33.99 -0.32 4.00
CA ALA A 161 35.41 -0.65 4.05
C ALA A 161 35.64 -2.11 4.45
N TYR A 162 34.83 -2.63 5.37
CA TYR A 162 34.88 -4.03 5.77
C TYR A 162 34.48 -4.98 4.64
N ILE A 163 33.35 -4.75 3.97
CA ILE A 163 32.88 -5.58 2.83
C ILE A 163 33.96 -5.64 1.75
N ALA A 164 34.56 -4.49 1.40
CA ALA A 164 35.65 -4.45 0.43
C ALA A 164 36.87 -5.28 0.87
N ALA A 165 37.24 -5.23 2.16
CA ALA A 165 38.33 -6.04 2.69
C ALA A 165 37.99 -7.54 2.71
N PHE A 166 36.75 -7.90 3.07
CA PHE A 166 36.25 -9.26 3.11
C PHE A 166 36.25 -9.90 1.71
N GLU A 167 35.72 -9.19 0.70
CA GLU A 167 35.74 -9.66 -0.69
C GLU A 167 37.17 -9.81 -1.24
N ALA A 168 38.10 -8.95 -0.82
CA ALA A 168 39.48 -8.95 -1.33
C ALA A 168 40.40 -9.97 -0.63
N LYS A 169 40.24 -10.16 0.68
CA LYS A 169 41.18 -10.94 1.51
C LYS A 169 40.61 -12.26 2.00
N GLY A 170 39.30 -12.46 1.87
CA GLY A 170 38.64 -13.65 2.36
C GLY A 170 38.18 -13.57 3.81
N GLU A 171 37.39 -14.57 4.21
CA GLU A 171 36.80 -14.65 5.55
C GLU A 171 37.91 -14.75 6.61
N THR A 172 38.82 -15.71 6.45
CA THR A 172 39.79 -16.07 7.49
C THR A 172 40.65 -14.88 7.91
N LEU A 173 41.07 -14.07 6.94
CA LEU A 173 41.93 -12.91 7.16
C LEU A 173 41.19 -11.67 7.66
N THR A 174 39.85 -11.66 7.63
CA THR A 174 39.05 -10.48 7.99
C THR A 174 38.22 -10.64 9.27
N LEU A 175 38.14 -11.84 9.85
CA LEU A 175 37.43 -12.09 11.13
C LEU A 175 37.84 -11.13 12.26
N GLY A 176 39.14 -10.83 12.40
CA GLY A 176 39.63 -9.89 13.41
C GLY A 176 39.13 -8.46 13.18
N ALA A 177 39.06 -8.03 11.92
CA ALA A 177 38.50 -6.73 11.54
C ALA A 177 36.98 -6.69 11.74
N CYS A 178 36.28 -7.79 11.40
CA CYS A 178 34.85 -7.96 11.63
C CYS A 178 34.48 -7.79 13.11
N ARG A 179 35.18 -8.50 14.01
CA ARG A 179 34.97 -8.38 15.47
C ARG A 179 35.14 -6.95 15.96
N LYS A 180 36.19 -6.25 15.52
CA LYS A 180 36.45 -4.86 15.91
C LYS A 180 35.34 -3.92 15.43
N MET A 181 34.90 -4.08 14.18
CA MET A 181 33.80 -3.31 13.61
C MET A 181 32.49 -3.56 14.37
N LEU A 182 32.11 -4.82 14.58
CA LEU A 182 30.88 -5.18 15.30
C LEU A 182 30.90 -4.63 16.74
N ALA A 183 32.04 -4.75 17.43
CA ALA A 183 32.20 -4.20 18.78
C ALA A 183 32.09 -2.67 18.81
N ALA A 184 32.70 -1.96 17.86
CA ALA A 184 32.63 -0.49 17.77
C ALA A 184 31.19 0.02 17.58
N GLU A 185 30.34 -0.77 16.91
CA GLU A 185 28.93 -0.48 16.68
C GLU A 185 28.00 -1.09 17.76
N ASN A 186 28.58 -1.58 18.86
CA ASN A 186 27.90 -2.25 19.98
C ASN A 186 27.00 -3.43 19.54
N ARG A 187 27.47 -4.19 18.55
CA ARG A 187 26.77 -5.37 17.99
C ARG A 187 27.35 -6.66 18.57
N LYS A 188 26.50 -7.45 19.21
CA LYS A 188 26.82 -8.80 19.70
C LYS A 188 26.40 -9.83 18.66
N MET A 189 27.20 -9.99 17.61
CA MET A 189 26.96 -10.96 16.55
C MET A 189 28.22 -11.79 16.32
N ASP A 190 28.04 -13.08 16.01
CA ASP A 190 29.16 -13.93 15.62
C ASP A 190 29.70 -13.47 14.24
N PRO A 191 31.02 -13.25 14.10
CA PRO A 191 31.62 -12.78 12.84
C PRO A 191 31.41 -13.70 11.64
N TYR A 192 31.38 -15.02 11.84
CA TYR A 192 31.16 -15.97 10.76
C TYR A 192 29.71 -15.91 10.31
N LEU A 193 28.77 -15.89 11.26
CA LEU A 193 27.36 -15.71 10.95
C LEU A 193 27.11 -14.41 10.19
N PHE A 194 27.72 -13.30 10.64
CA PHE A 194 27.61 -12.01 9.97
C PHE A 194 28.09 -12.05 8.51
N ASN A 195 29.27 -12.63 8.25
CA ASN A 195 29.81 -12.77 6.90
C ASN A 195 28.91 -13.60 5.99
N ARG A 196 28.34 -14.68 6.53
CA ARG A 196 27.38 -15.49 5.77
C ARG A 196 26.09 -14.75 5.49
N MET A 197 25.58 -13.96 6.43
CA MET A 197 24.42 -13.11 6.18
C MET A 197 24.71 -12.09 5.07
N LEU A 198 25.90 -11.47 5.06
CA LEU A 198 26.30 -10.57 3.98
C LEU A 198 26.30 -11.26 2.61
N VAL A 199 26.80 -12.49 2.51
CA VAL A 199 26.83 -13.23 1.25
C VAL A 199 25.45 -13.77 0.85
N ARG A 200 24.74 -14.41 1.80
CA ARG A 200 23.40 -14.99 1.59
C ARG A 200 22.38 -13.93 1.17
N ASP A 201 22.41 -12.77 1.80
CA ASP A 201 21.48 -11.68 1.53
C ASP A 201 21.95 -10.80 0.34
N GLY A 202 23.04 -11.19 -0.34
CA GLY A 202 23.53 -10.54 -1.56
C GLY A 202 24.22 -9.19 -1.35
N TYR A 203 24.64 -8.88 -0.12
CA TYR A 203 25.35 -7.64 0.21
C TYR A 203 26.86 -7.70 -0.06
N ALA A 204 27.44 -8.89 -0.13
CA ALA A 204 28.85 -9.13 -0.46
C ALA A 204 29.00 -10.33 -1.42
N ARG A 205 30.03 -10.31 -2.26
CA ARG A 205 30.42 -11.47 -3.07
C ARG A 205 31.06 -12.53 -2.19
N LYS A 206 30.79 -13.80 -2.50
CA LYS A 206 31.42 -14.94 -1.83
C LYS A 206 32.92 -14.96 -2.12
N PRO A 207 33.82 -14.81 -1.12
CA PRO A 207 35.25 -14.98 -1.34
C PRO A 207 35.60 -16.46 -1.54
N ALA A 208 36.74 -16.73 -2.18
CA ALA A 208 37.17 -18.08 -2.56
C ALA A 208 37.42 -19.01 -1.37
N ASP A 209 37.80 -18.45 -0.22
CA ASP A 209 38.08 -19.17 1.04
C ASP A 209 36.85 -19.33 1.94
N LEU A 210 35.67 -18.87 1.49
CA LEU A 210 34.41 -19.15 2.18
C LEU A 210 34.00 -20.61 1.91
N GLU A 211 34.70 -21.53 2.54
CA GLU A 211 34.39 -22.96 2.50
C GLU A 211 33.01 -23.23 3.13
N ALA A 212 32.36 -24.31 2.68
CA ALA A 212 31.17 -24.83 3.35
C ALA A 212 31.58 -25.33 4.73
N ASP A 213 31.20 -24.61 5.78
CA ASP A 213 31.48 -25.03 7.15
C ASP A 213 30.80 -26.36 7.45
N PRO A 214 31.54 -27.38 7.92
CA PRO A 214 30.98 -28.69 8.28
C PRO A 214 29.99 -28.63 9.46
N ARG A 215 29.80 -27.48 10.13
CA ARG A 215 28.76 -27.28 11.16
C ARG A 215 27.43 -26.79 10.61
N ALA A 216 27.35 -26.43 9.33
CA ALA A 216 26.09 -26.16 8.65
C ALA A 216 25.45 -27.46 8.16
N VAL A 217 25.15 -28.38 9.08
CA VAL A 217 24.04 -29.31 8.84
C VAL A 217 22.79 -28.48 9.11
N GLU A 218 22.24 -27.91 8.05
CA GLU A 218 20.88 -27.41 8.08
C GLU A 218 19.98 -28.55 8.58
N THR A 219 19.25 -28.33 9.68
CA THR A 219 17.97 -29.00 9.87
C THR A 219 17.10 -28.57 8.69
N GLU A 220 17.20 -29.36 7.62
CA GLU A 220 16.31 -29.37 6.48
C GLU A 220 14.91 -29.70 7.04
N ILE A 221 14.09 -28.68 7.25
CA ILE A 221 12.66 -28.90 7.48
C ILE A 221 12.09 -29.26 6.12
N ASP A 222 11.63 -30.51 6.00
CA ASP A 222 10.99 -31.05 4.82
C ASP A 222 9.81 -30.15 4.40
N PRO A 223 9.80 -29.56 3.18
CA PRO A 223 8.74 -28.64 2.74
C PRO A 223 7.35 -29.28 2.61
N LEU A 224 7.21 -30.58 2.91
CA LEU A 224 5.96 -31.32 2.93
C LEU A 224 5.11 -31.14 4.21
N ASP A 225 5.63 -30.49 5.25
CA ASP A 225 4.96 -30.39 6.57
C ASP A 225 4.39 -29.00 6.91
N ALA A 226 4.27 -28.06 5.98
CA ALA A 226 3.64 -26.76 6.27
C ALA A 226 2.10 -26.88 6.37
N PRO A 227 1.46 -26.63 7.53
CA PRO A 227 0.01 -26.62 7.64
C PRO A 227 -0.60 -25.41 6.90
N ALA A 228 -1.82 -25.57 6.40
CA ALA A 228 -2.62 -24.48 5.87
C ALA A 228 -2.95 -23.49 7.00
N ASP A 229 -2.40 -22.28 6.92
CA ASP A 229 -2.61 -21.25 7.94
C ASP A 229 -3.96 -20.54 7.72
N LEU A 230 -4.77 -20.54 8.77
CA LEU A 230 -5.98 -19.72 8.85
C LEU A 230 -5.56 -18.35 9.38
N ASP A 231 -5.85 -17.29 8.65
CA ASP A 231 -5.60 -15.93 9.14
C ASP A 231 -6.56 -15.64 10.32
N PRO A 232 -6.04 -15.41 11.54
CA PRO A 232 -6.87 -15.25 12.72
C PRO A 232 -7.62 -13.90 12.77
N GLU A 233 -7.20 -12.89 12.00
CA GLU A 233 -7.87 -11.59 11.94
C GLU A 233 -9.03 -11.60 10.94
N THR A 234 -8.86 -12.29 9.81
CA THR A 234 -9.84 -12.28 8.72
C THR A 234 -10.75 -13.50 8.71
N GLY A 235 -10.33 -14.60 9.35
CA GLY A 235 -11.01 -15.89 9.27
C GLY A 235 -10.96 -16.52 7.88
N GLU A 236 -10.03 -16.07 7.04
CA GLU A 236 -9.85 -16.54 5.66
C GLU A 236 -8.87 -17.72 5.63
N LEU A 237 -9.30 -18.83 5.01
CA LEU A 237 -8.47 -20.01 4.76
C LEU A 237 -7.73 -19.81 3.44
N GLN A 238 -6.39 -19.79 3.47
CA GLN A 238 -5.57 -19.82 2.27
C GLN A 238 -5.20 -21.27 1.94
N ILE A 239 -5.65 -21.77 0.79
CA ILE A 239 -5.22 -23.07 0.28
C ILE A 239 -4.14 -22.82 -0.77
N ALA A 240 -2.99 -23.45 -0.59
CA ALA A 240 -1.88 -23.36 -1.53
C ALA A 240 -2.28 -23.88 -2.92
N ASP A 241 -1.68 -23.26 -3.92
CA ASP A 241 -1.92 -23.29 -5.36
C ASP A 241 -2.59 -24.56 -5.93
N VAL A 242 -3.84 -24.42 -6.41
CA VAL A 242 -4.54 -25.44 -7.18
C VAL A 242 -4.65 -24.95 -8.63
N ALA A 243 -3.77 -25.45 -9.50
CA ALA A 243 -3.72 -25.13 -10.93
C ALA A 243 -3.45 -23.65 -11.30
N GLY A 244 -2.65 -22.93 -10.51
CA GLY A 244 -2.22 -21.55 -10.80
C GLY A 244 -3.20 -20.47 -10.33
N LEU A 245 -4.15 -20.82 -9.45
CA LEU A 245 -5.17 -19.92 -8.92
C LEU A 245 -5.18 -19.99 -7.39
N GLN A 246 -4.81 -18.89 -6.74
CA GLN A 246 -5.11 -18.67 -5.32
C GLN A 246 -6.61 -18.44 -5.16
N VAL A 247 -7.27 -19.28 -4.37
CA VAL A 247 -8.70 -19.15 -4.06
C VAL A 247 -8.88 -18.90 -2.57
N THR A 248 -9.38 -17.72 -2.22
CA THR A 248 -9.70 -17.35 -0.84
C THR A 248 -11.20 -17.51 -0.59
N PHE A 249 -11.57 -18.26 0.44
CA PHE A 249 -12.97 -18.48 0.82
C PHE A 249 -13.34 -17.66 2.05
N LYS A 250 -14.44 -16.89 1.96
CA LYS A 250 -15.03 -16.18 3.10
C LYS A 250 -16.06 -17.06 3.80
N LYS A 251 -16.02 -17.06 5.14
CA LYS A 251 -16.86 -17.88 6.03
C LYS A 251 -18.36 -17.83 5.70
N ASP A 252 -18.87 -16.65 5.41
CA ASP A 252 -20.28 -16.37 5.13
C ASP A 252 -20.73 -16.87 3.75
N LYS A 253 -19.80 -17.04 2.79
CA LYS A 253 -20.07 -17.59 1.46
C LYS A 253 -20.11 -19.12 1.47
N LEU A 254 -19.32 -19.75 2.33
CA LEU A 254 -19.36 -21.21 2.55
C LEU A 254 -20.72 -21.64 3.12
N LYS A 255 -21.27 -20.88 4.07
CA LYS A 255 -22.60 -21.16 4.65
C LYS A 255 -23.73 -21.10 3.61
N ALA A 256 -23.64 -20.19 2.64
CA ALA A 256 -24.62 -20.07 1.55
C ALA A 256 -24.57 -21.24 0.55
N CYS A 257 -23.47 -22.01 0.53
CA CYS A 257 -23.32 -23.21 -0.31
C CYS A 257 -23.73 -24.50 0.43
N GLY A 258 -24.34 -24.40 1.62
CA GLY A 258 -24.81 -25.55 2.39
C GLY A 258 -23.77 -26.16 3.35
N PHE A 259 -22.63 -25.50 3.56
CA PHE A 259 -21.60 -25.99 4.47
C PHE A 259 -21.85 -25.55 5.92
N THR A 260 -21.86 -26.50 6.85
CA THR A 260 -21.99 -26.24 8.29
C THR A 260 -20.60 -26.26 8.92
N LEU A 261 -20.09 -25.08 9.32
CA LEU A 261 -18.77 -24.97 9.97
C LEU A 261 -18.87 -25.40 11.45
N ILE A 262 -18.21 -26.49 11.81
CA ILE A 262 -17.86 -26.85 13.19
C ILE A 262 -16.40 -26.46 13.42
N THR A 263 -16.11 -25.85 14.56
CA THR A 263 -14.85 -25.14 14.85
C THR A 263 -13.78 -26.08 15.42
N ARG A 264 -13.18 -26.95 14.59
CA ARG A 264 -11.94 -27.67 14.92
C ARG A 264 -11.02 -27.75 13.71
N ASP A 265 -9.71 -27.68 13.92
CA ASP A 265 -8.69 -27.65 12.85
C ASP A 265 -8.68 -28.91 11.97
N GLU A 266 -9.14 -30.06 12.50
CA GLU A 266 -9.32 -31.31 11.74
C GLU A 266 -10.39 -31.19 10.64
N ASP A 267 -11.34 -30.24 10.78
CA ASP A 267 -12.44 -30.03 9.82
C ASP A 267 -11.99 -29.20 8.59
N LEU A 268 -10.90 -28.44 8.68
CA LEU A 268 -10.40 -27.61 7.57
C LEU A 268 -9.78 -28.45 6.45
N ARG A 269 -9.07 -29.54 6.81
CA ARG A 269 -8.58 -30.52 5.83
C ARG A 269 -9.76 -31.21 5.13
N ALA A 270 -10.76 -31.63 5.89
CA ALA A 270 -11.97 -32.24 5.32
C ALA A 270 -12.74 -31.28 4.39
N LEU A 271 -12.77 -29.99 4.72
CA LEU A 271 -13.42 -28.97 3.90
C LEU A 271 -12.64 -28.67 2.61
N SER A 272 -11.31 -28.59 2.69
CA SER A 272 -10.42 -28.48 1.52
C SER A 272 -10.60 -29.68 0.58
N ASP A 273 -10.54 -30.91 1.13
CA ASP A 273 -10.70 -32.15 0.36
C ASP A 273 -12.10 -32.27 -0.27
N MET A 274 -13.14 -31.80 0.42
CA MET A 274 -14.50 -31.78 -0.11
C MET A 274 -14.69 -30.74 -1.22
N VAL A 275 -14.09 -29.55 -1.11
CA VAL A 275 -14.10 -28.53 -2.18
C VAL A 275 -13.35 -29.04 -3.40
N LEU A 276 -12.17 -29.64 -3.21
CA LEU A 276 -11.40 -30.27 -4.28
C LEU A 276 -12.17 -31.41 -4.95
N ALA A 277 -12.84 -32.27 -4.16
CA ALA A 277 -13.67 -33.35 -4.69
C ALA A 277 -14.92 -32.85 -5.45
N HIS A 278 -15.48 -31.69 -5.06
CA HIS A 278 -16.61 -31.08 -5.77
C HIS A 278 -16.18 -30.42 -7.08
N VAL A 279 -15.03 -29.73 -7.08
CA VAL A 279 -14.40 -29.15 -8.28
C VAL A 279 -13.98 -30.24 -9.26
N ALA A 280 -13.52 -31.41 -8.77
CA ALA A 280 -13.20 -32.56 -9.62
C ALA A 280 -14.44 -33.17 -10.31
N LYS A 281 -15.63 -33.06 -9.70
CA LYS A 281 -16.89 -33.60 -10.24
C LYS A 281 -17.57 -32.67 -11.24
N ASP A 282 -17.42 -31.36 -11.08
CA ASP A 282 -17.93 -30.36 -12.02
C ASP A 282 -16.95 -29.17 -12.13
N PRO A 283 -15.93 -29.29 -13.00
CA PRO A 283 -14.94 -28.23 -13.20
C PRO A 283 -15.56 -26.91 -13.69
N ASP A 284 -16.73 -26.97 -14.32
CA ASP A 284 -17.43 -25.80 -14.84
C ASP A 284 -18.22 -25.05 -13.74
N ALA A 285 -18.50 -25.68 -12.60
CA ALA A 285 -19.12 -25.00 -11.46
C ALA A 285 -18.24 -23.86 -10.92
N LEU A 286 -16.92 -24.07 -10.83
CA LEU A 286 -15.97 -23.04 -10.40
C LEU A 286 -15.89 -21.90 -11.43
N ARG A 287 -15.90 -22.23 -12.73
CA ARG A 287 -15.93 -21.23 -13.81
C ARG A 287 -17.20 -20.38 -13.77
N ARG A 288 -18.37 -21.00 -13.56
CA ARG A 288 -19.65 -20.29 -13.40
C ARG A 288 -19.64 -19.37 -12.19
N TYR A 289 -19.12 -19.84 -11.05
CA TYR A 289 -18.97 -19.01 -9.85
C TYR A 289 -18.09 -17.77 -10.09
N VAL A 290 -16.93 -17.95 -10.74
CA VAL A 290 -16.03 -16.85 -11.11
C VAL A 290 -16.70 -15.88 -12.09
N GLN A 291 -17.46 -16.36 -13.06
CA GLN A 291 -18.21 -15.51 -13.99
C GLN A 291 -19.31 -14.70 -13.28
N ILE A 292 -20.03 -15.30 -12.34
CA ILE A 292 -21.03 -14.61 -11.52
C ILE A 292 -20.37 -13.49 -10.70
N GLN A 293 -19.25 -13.77 -10.04
CA GLN A 293 -18.51 -12.76 -9.28
C GLN A 293 -18.00 -11.60 -10.15
N LYS A 294 -17.51 -11.89 -11.37
CA LYS A 294 -17.12 -10.85 -12.33
C LYS A 294 -18.32 -9.98 -12.77
N ALA A 295 -19.45 -10.59 -13.06
CA ALA A 295 -20.67 -9.88 -13.47
C ALA A 295 -21.23 -9.00 -12.34
N GLU A 296 -21.23 -9.49 -11.10
CA GLU A 296 -21.64 -8.71 -9.93
C GLU A 296 -20.73 -7.50 -9.68
N ARG A 297 -19.41 -7.67 -9.84
CA ARG A 297 -18.44 -6.57 -9.72
C ARG A 297 -18.65 -5.51 -10.80
N GLN A 298 -18.91 -5.93 -12.04
CA GLN A 298 -19.18 -5.01 -13.16
C GLN A 298 -20.47 -4.20 -12.94
N LYS A 299 -21.55 -4.84 -12.49
CA LYS A 299 -22.82 -4.16 -12.14
C LYS A 299 -22.63 -3.13 -11.03
N LYS A 300 -21.86 -3.46 -9.99
CA LYS A 300 -21.53 -2.52 -8.90
C LYS A 300 -20.74 -1.32 -9.40
N ASN A 301 -19.75 -1.53 -10.27
CA ASN A 301 -18.96 -0.44 -10.84
C ASN A 301 -19.81 0.51 -11.70
N GLN A 302 -20.67 -0.02 -12.56
CA GLN A 302 -21.59 0.79 -13.39
C GLN A 302 -22.57 1.61 -12.53
N ALA A 303 -23.09 1.03 -11.44
CA ALA A 303 -23.96 1.75 -10.50
C ALA A 303 -23.22 2.90 -9.79
N ILE A 304 -21.96 2.69 -9.43
CA ILE A 304 -21.12 3.71 -8.79
C ILE A 304 -20.81 4.86 -9.77
N GLU A 305 -20.47 4.55 -11.02
CA GLU A 305 -20.22 5.55 -12.07
C GLU A 305 -21.45 6.41 -12.35
N GLY A 306 -22.64 5.79 -12.44
CA GLY A 306 -23.91 6.50 -12.65
C GLY A 306 -24.27 7.45 -11.50
N ILE A 307 -24.12 7.00 -10.24
CA ILE A 307 -24.39 7.85 -9.06
C ILE A 307 -23.41 9.03 -8.99
N THR A 308 -22.13 8.79 -9.30
CA THR A 308 -21.08 9.81 -9.26
C THR A 308 -21.31 10.88 -10.33
N PHE A 309 -21.69 10.48 -11.55
CA PHE A 309 -22.02 11.39 -12.63
C PHE A 309 -23.23 12.29 -12.32
N VAL A 310 -24.30 11.72 -11.75
CA VAL A 310 -25.52 12.48 -11.38
C VAL A 310 -25.22 13.51 -10.28
N LYS A 311 -24.42 13.14 -9.27
CA LYS A 311 -24.01 14.08 -8.20
C LYS A 311 -23.13 15.22 -8.74
N MET A 312 -22.21 14.92 -9.66
CA MET A 312 -21.37 15.93 -10.31
C MET A 312 -22.21 16.92 -11.13
N MET A 313 -23.16 16.43 -11.92
CA MET A 313 -24.06 17.28 -12.73
C MET A 313 -24.97 18.15 -11.88
N LYS A 314 -25.42 17.67 -10.71
CA LYS A 314 -26.21 18.46 -9.76
C LYS A 314 -25.37 19.61 -9.18
N LYS A 315 -24.15 19.32 -8.70
CA LYS A 315 -23.23 20.32 -8.15
C LYS A 315 -22.88 21.40 -9.19
N MET A 316 -22.61 21.02 -10.43
CA MET A 316 -22.36 21.97 -11.52
C MET A 316 -23.55 22.89 -11.83
N ARG A 317 -24.80 22.41 -11.68
CA ARG A 317 -25.99 23.26 -11.86
C ARG A 317 -26.14 24.26 -10.72
N GLU A 318 -25.87 23.85 -9.49
CA GLU A 318 -25.93 24.69 -8.30
C GLU A 318 -24.87 25.81 -8.36
N GLU A 319 -23.64 25.49 -8.76
CA GLU A 319 -22.56 26.47 -8.93
C GLU A 319 -22.85 27.48 -10.06
N ARG A 320 -23.48 27.04 -11.15
CA ARG A 320 -23.85 27.91 -12.27
C ARG A 320 -25.00 28.86 -11.93
N ALA A 321 -25.93 28.43 -11.08
CA ALA A 321 -27.02 29.28 -10.58
C ALA A 321 -26.49 30.40 -9.65
N TYR A 322 -25.47 30.10 -8.85
CA TYR A 322 -24.84 31.08 -7.96
C TYR A 322 -24.10 32.20 -8.72
N THR A 323 -23.53 31.87 -9.89
CA THR A 323 -22.75 32.83 -10.68
C THR A 323 -23.63 33.85 -11.42
N ILE A 324 -24.89 33.50 -11.75
CA ILE A 324 -25.80 34.38 -12.51
C ILE A 324 -26.56 35.33 -11.59
N GLY A 325 -26.73 35.00 -10.30
CA GLY A 325 -27.46 35.83 -9.32
C GLY A 325 -26.68 37.02 -8.73
N GLY A 326 -25.36 37.10 -8.93
CA GLY A 326 -24.50 38.11 -8.28
C GLY A 326 -24.25 39.41 -9.06
N ALA A 327 -24.79 39.56 -10.27
CA ALA A 327 -24.40 40.64 -11.20
C ALA A 327 -25.41 41.79 -11.36
N VAL A 328 -26.40 41.93 -10.48
CA VAL A 328 -27.35 43.06 -10.54
C VAL A 328 -27.46 43.75 -9.19
N ALA A 329 -26.50 44.62 -8.89
CA ALA A 329 -26.72 45.72 -7.95
C ALA A 329 -27.28 46.90 -8.75
N PRO A 330 -28.53 47.35 -8.49
CA PRO A 330 -29.07 48.53 -9.16
C PRO A 330 -28.38 49.79 -8.62
N ALA A 331 -28.01 50.69 -9.55
CA ALA A 331 -27.57 52.05 -9.26
C ALA A 331 -28.77 52.97 -9.05
#